data_AF-A0A2V7TTP8-F1
#
_entry.id   AF-A0A2V7TTP8-F1
#
_cell.length_a   1.000
_cell.length_b   1.000
_cell.length_c   1.000
_cell.angle_alpha   90.00
_cell.angle_beta   90.00
_cell.angle_gamma   90.00
#
_symmetry.space_group_name_H-M   'P 1'
#
loop_
_entity.id
_entity.type
_entity.pdbx_description
1 polymer ?
#
loop_
_entity_poly.entity_id
_entity_poly.type
_entity_poly.pdbx_seq_one_letter_code
_entity_poly.pdbx_strand_id
1 'polypeptide(L)'
;ETPKRADPSWQRYVGRYAWKFAEMQIQILNGELTMIAPEADDPWSSRIILRPVGPNTFRMVATGPTYEPIGEILTFEMDGNKKVARVRTPYFYWLPME
;
A
#
# COMPACT_ATOMS: atom_id res chain seq x y z
N GLU A 1 16.92 6.77 17.82
CA GLU A 1 15.53 6.27 17.76
C GLU A 1 15.57 4.75 17.65
N THR A 2 14.74 4.03 18.40
CA THR A 2 14.64 2.56 18.26
C THR A 2 14.05 2.23 16.88
N PRO A 3 14.62 1.29 16.11
CA PRO A 3 14.06 0.93 14.82
C PRO A 3 12.62 0.43 15.02
N LYS A 4 11.67 1.04 14.31
CA LYS A 4 10.30 0.53 14.25
C LYS A 4 10.35 -0.86 13.65
N ARG A 5 9.87 -1.86 14.39
CA ARG A 5 9.72 -3.23 13.88
C ARG A 5 8.37 -3.35 13.20
N ALA A 6 8.35 -3.75 11.93
CA ALA A 6 7.11 -4.02 11.22
C ALA A 6 6.35 -5.18 11.88
N ASP A 7 5.01 -5.14 11.78
CA ASP A 7 4.18 -6.29 12.10
C ASP A 7 4.50 -7.42 11.09
N PRO A 8 4.97 -8.60 11.55
CA PRO A 8 5.29 -9.72 10.66
C PRO A 8 4.11 -10.16 9.79
N SER A 9 2.88 -9.91 10.26
CA SER A 9 1.66 -10.25 9.54
C SER A 9 1.48 -9.42 8.26
N TRP A 10 2.18 -8.29 8.11
CA TRP A 10 2.14 -7.46 6.91
C TRP A 10 2.84 -8.07 5.71
N GLN A 11 3.66 -9.11 5.91
CA GLN A 11 4.33 -9.80 4.81
C GLN A 11 3.34 -10.30 3.75
N ARG A 12 2.11 -10.64 4.16
CA ARG A 12 1.05 -11.10 3.25
C ARG A 12 0.56 -10.03 2.25
N TYR A 13 0.83 -8.76 2.52
CA TYR A 13 0.43 -7.63 1.67
C TYR A 13 1.53 -7.20 0.70
N VAL A 14 2.78 -7.62 0.94
CA VAL A 14 3.93 -7.28 0.11
C VAL A 14 3.78 -7.95 -1.25
N GLY A 15 3.92 -7.16 -2.33
CA GLY A 15 3.72 -7.64 -3.68
C GLY A 15 3.54 -6.51 -4.70
N ARG A 16 3.42 -6.89 -5.97
CA ARG A 16 3.04 -5.99 -7.06
C ARG A 16 1.56 -6.14 -7.37
N TYR A 17 0.93 -5.04 -7.71
CA TYR A 17 -0.48 -4.97 -8.03
C TYR A 17 -0.69 -4.08 -9.25
N ALA A 18 -1.63 -4.44 -10.11
CA ALA A 18 -1.93 -3.69 -11.32
C ALA A 18 -3.42 -3.34 -11.43
N TRP A 19 -3.69 -2.19 -12.05
CA TRP A 19 -5.02 -1.78 -12.49
C TRP A 19 -4.95 -1.04 -13.83
N LYS A 20 -5.57 -1.60 -14.87
CA LYS A 20 -5.66 -1.07 -16.25
C LYS A 20 -4.32 -0.64 -16.85
N PHE A 21 -3.85 0.55 -16.51
CA PHE A 21 -2.66 1.21 -17.05
C PHE A 21 -1.73 1.73 -15.94
N ALA A 22 -1.90 1.25 -14.70
CA ALA A 22 -1.09 1.66 -13.57
C ALA A 22 -0.71 0.45 -12.73
N GLU A 23 0.53 0.48 -12.23
CA GLU A 23 1.03 -0.47 -11.27
C GLU A 23 1.33 0.20 -9.93
N MET A 24 1.31 -0.61 -8.88
CA MET A 24 1.85 -0.24 -7.58
C MET A 24 2.58 -1.42 -6.96
N GLN A 25 3.55 -1.10 -6.12
CA GLN A 25 4.27 -2.08 -5.31
C GLN A 25 4.04 -1.76 -3.83
N ILE A 26 3.67 -2.79 -3.07
CA ILE A 26 3.61 -2.74 -1.61
C ILE A 26 4.87 -3.37 -1.05
N GLN A 27 5.58 -2.65 -0.19
CA GLN A 27 6.80 -3.11 0.48
C GLN A 27 6.81 -2.70 1.96
N ILE A 28 7.67 -3.33 2.76
CA ILE A 28 7.94 -2.91 4.13
C ILE A 28 9.25 -2.13 4.12
N LEU A 29 9.20 -0.84 4.46
CA LEU A 29 10.36 0.05 4.51
C LEU A 29 10.45 0.68 5.90
N ASN A 30 11.61 0.58 6.56
CA ASN A 30 11.84 1.15 7.90
C ASN A 30 10.75 0.79 8.94
N GLY A 31 10.20 -0.43 8.84
CA GLY A 31 9.14 -0.90 9.73
C GLY A 31 7.72 -0.47 9.33
N GLU A 32 7.54 0.17 8.17
CA GLU A 32 6.28 0.74 7.73
C GLU A 32 5.83 0.11 6.41
N LEU A 33 4.55 -0.26 6.33
CA LEU A 33 3.96 -0.71 5.07
C LEU A 33 3.85 0.49 4.13
N THR A 34 4.41 0.37 2.93
CA THR A 34 4.59 1.47 2.00
C THR A 34 4.12 1.06 0.61
N MET A 35 3.36 1.94 -0.03
CA MET A 35 2.96 1.85 -1.42
C MET A 35 3.85 2.76 -2.28
N ILE A 36 4.35 2.21 -3.38
CA ILE A 36 5.22 2.90 -4.34
C ILE A 36 4.58 2.72 -5.72
N ALA A 37 4.36 3.82 -6.45
CA ALA A 37 4.02 3.76 -7.87
C ALA A 37 5.33 3.77 -8.67
N PRO A 38 5.76 2.65 -9.28
CA PRO A 38 7.06 2.56 -9.93
C PRO A 38 7.19 3.47 -11.16
N GLU A 39 6.08 3.89 -11.76
CA GLU A 39 6.04 4.75 -12.95
C GLU A 39 5.98 6.25 -12.63
N ALA A 40 5.96 6.64 -11.35
CA ALA A 40 6.02 8.06 -10.98
C ALA A 40 7.39 8.66 -11.36
N ASP A 41 7.43 9.97 -11.65
CA ASP A 41 8.68 10.68 -11.98
C ASP A 41 9.76 10.52 -10.88
N ASP A 42 9.33 10.52 -9.62
CA ASP A 42 10.15 10.19 -8.45
C ASP A 42 9.36 9.24 -7.52
N PRO A 43 9.50 7.91 -7.70
CA PRO A 43 8.77 6.93 -6.90
C PRO A 43 9.14 6.97 -5.42
N TRP A 44 10.36 7.41 -5.11
CA TRP A 44 10.81 7.48 -3.72
C TRP A 44 10.14 8.63 -3.00
N SER A 45 10.20 9.86 -3.51
CA SER A 45 9.60 11.01 -2.82
C SER A 45 8.07 10.98 -2.81
N SER A 46 7.45 10.35 -3.82
CA SER A 46 5.99 10.21 -3.96
C SER A 46 5.38 8.99 -3.25
N ARG A 47 6.18 8.20 -2.51
CA ARG A 47 5.68 7.03 -1.79
C ARG A 47 4.60 7.37 -0.76
N ILE A 48 3.73 6.40 -0.50
CA ILE A 48 2.61 6.52 0.44
C ILE A 48 2.78 5.51 1.56
N ILE A 49 2.77 5.99 2.79
CA ILE A 49 2.77 5.16 4.00
C ILE A 49 1.35 4.71 4.29
N LEU A 50 1.17 3.41 4.56
CA LEU A 50 -0.09 2.80 4.93
C LEU A 50 -0.17 2.65 6.45
N ARG A 51 -0.92 3.52 7.12
CA ARG A 51 -1.11 3.51 8.58
C ARG A 51 -2.29 2.60 8.95
N PRO A 52 -2.11 1.57 9.79
CA PRO A 52 -3.20 0.67 10.13
C PRO A 52 -4.33 1.40 10.86
N VAL A 53 -5.57 1.15 10.45
CA VAL A 53 -6.78 1.66 11.12
C VAL A 53 -7.79 0.55 11.45
N GLY A 54 -7.52 -0.67 10.99
CA GLY A 54 -8.32 -1.86 11.28
C GLY A 54 -7.76 -3.09 10.57
N PRO A 55 -8.42 -4.26 10.71
CA PRO A 55 -8.02 -5.47 10.00
C PRO A 55 -7.94 -5.23 8.49
N ASN A 56 -6.79 -5.55 7.90
CA ASN A 56 -6.50 -5.40 6.47
C ASN A 56 -6.78 -3.99 5.90
N THR A 57 -6.88 -2.97 6.76
CA THR A 57 -7.40 -1.65 6.40
C THR A 57 -6.45 -0.56 6.89
N PHE A 58 -6.07 0.32 5.99
CA PHE A 58 -5.01 1.29 6.20
C PHE A 58 -5.44 2.67 5.69
N ARG A 59 -5.08 3.71 6.44
CA ARG A 59 -5.14 5.09 5.98
C ARG A 59 -3.87 5.41 5.20
N MET A 60 -4.04 5.99 4.02
CA MET A 60 -2.95 6.43 3.17
C MET A 60 -2.38 7.78 3.68
N VAL A 61 -1.06 7.89 3.73
CA VAL A 61 -0.34 9.10 4.17
C VAL A 61 0.84 9.33 3.23
N ALA A 62 0.82 10.40 2.43
CA ALA A 62 1.96 10.76 1.61
C ALA A 62 3.17 11.20 2.41
N THR A 63 4.35 10.98 1.83
CA THR A 63 5.62 11.53 2.34
C THR A 63 6.04 12.84 1.70
N GLY A 64 5.40 13.27 0.61
CA GLY A 64 5.75 14.46 -0.17
C GLY A 64 4.64 15.52 -0.21
N PRO A 65 4.94 16.72 -0.75
CA PRO A 65 3.94 17.75 -1.00
C PRO A 65 2.91 17.20 -1.99
N THR A 66 1.65 17.21 -1.59
CA THR A 66 0.54 16.65 -2.37
C THR A 66 -0.53 17.70 -2.51
N TYR A 67 -1.09 17.81 -3.71
CA TYR A 67 -2.07 18.83 -4.05
C TYR A 67 -3.49 18.48 -3.56
N GLU A 68 -3.71 17.26 -3.07
CA GLU A 68 -5.01 16.74 -2.61
C GLU A 68 -4.88 15.94 -1.30
N PRO A 69 -5.97 15.81 -0.51
CA PRO A 69 -5.93 15.07 0.75
C PRO A 69 -5.80 13.57 0.53
N ILE A 70 -4.70 12.96 0.97
CA ILE A 70 -4.40 11.52 0.74
C ILE A 70 -5.04 10.59 1.76
N GLY A 71 -5.72 11.10 2.80
CA GLY A 71 -6.28 10.35 3.93
C GLY A 71 -7.34 9.27 3.61
N GLU A 72 -7.48 8.89 2.34
CA GLU A 72 -8.22 7.76 1.82
C GLU A 72 -7.87 6.45 2.54
N ILE A 73 -8.83 5.53 2.46
CA ILE A 73 -8.72 4.20 3.04
C ILE A 73 -8.39 3.21 1.92
N LEU A 74 -7.33 2.45 2.15
CA LEU A 74 -6.94 1.30 1.37
C LEU A 74 -7.28 0.03 2.16
N THR A 75 -7.97 -0.91 1.51
CA THR A 75 -8.32 -2.21 2.08
C THR A 75 -7.75 -3.34 1.24
N PHE A 76 -7.09 -4.30 1.90
CA PHE A 76 -6.71 -5.57 1.30
C PHE A 76 -7.87 -6.57 1.48
N GLU A 77 -8.53 -6.92 0.38
CA GLU A 77 -9.55 -7.97 0.36
C GLU A 77 -8.85 -9.33 0.18
N MET A 78 -9.13 -10.25 1.10
CA MET A 78 -8.43 -11.54 1.16
C MET A 78 -9.25 -12.66 0.52
N ASP A 79 -8.58 -13.63 -0.09
CA ASP A 79 -9.19 -14.89 -0.54
C ASP A 79 -9.38 -15.89 0.61
N GLY A 80 -9.94 -17.06 0.31
CA GLY A 80 -10.12 -18.15 1.28
C GLY A 80 -8.81 -18.73 1.85
N ASN A 81 -7.68 -18.47 1.19
CA ASN A 81 -6.35 -18.90 1.60
C ASN A 81 -5.59 -17.81 2.38
N LYS A 82 -6.27 -16.71 2.75
CA LYS A 82 -5.67 -15.54 3.42
C LYS A 82 -4.57 -14.86 2.58
N LYS A 83 -4.63 -14.99 1.26
CA LYS A 83 -3.84 -14.20 0.30
C LYS A 83 -4.64 -12.99 -0.16
N VAL A 84 -3.99 -11.94 -0.60
CA VAL A 84 -4.69 -10.77 -1.15
C VAL A 84 -5.31 -11.17 -2.49
N ALA A 85 -6.62 -10.99 -2.62
CA ALA A 85 -7.35 -11.14 -3.88
C ALA A 85 -7.46 -9.81 -4.62
N ARG A 86 -7.53 -8.71 -3.87
CA ARG A 86 -7.70 -7.36 -4.40
C ARG A 86 -7.24 -6.32 -3.38
N VAL A 87 -6.67 -5.24 -3.87
CA VAL A 87 -6.51 -4.00 -3.08
C VAL A 87 -7.58 -3.02 -3.54
N ARG A 88 -8.27 -2.36 -2.62
CA ARG A 88 -9.32 -1.39 -2.94
C ARG A 88 -9.04 -0.05 -2.28
N THR A 89 -9.21 1.03 -3.03
CA THR A 89 -9.34 2.40 -2.55
C THR A 89 -10.74 2.92 -2.91
N PRO A 90 -11.14 4.16 -2.55
CA PRO A 90 -12.49 4.63 -2.84
C PRO A 90 -12.90 4.56 -4.32
N TYR A 91 -11.95 4.74 -5.24
CA TYR A 91 -12.25 4.86 -6.68
C TYR A 91 -11.72 3.70 -7.53
N PHE A 92 -10.74 2.96 -7.02
CA PHE A 92 -10.00 2.00 -7.80
C PHE A 92 -9.83 0.67 -7.08
N TYR A 93 -9.51 -0.36 -7.86
CA TYR A 93 -9.05 -1.61 -7.32
C TYR A 93 -7.85 -2.12 -8.12
N TRP A 94 -6.93 -2.77 -7.43
CA TRP A 94 -5.76 -3.39 -8.03
C TRP A 94 -5.78 -4.88 -7.77
N LEU A 95 -5.31 -5.64 -8.73
CA LEU A 95 -5.20 -7.08 -8.65
C LEU A 95 -3.73 -7.46 -8.41
N PRO A 96 -3.45 -8.47 -7.57
CA PRO A 96 -2.10 -9.01 -7.44
C PRO A 96 -1.58 -9.43 -8.83
N MET A 97 -0.32 -9.11 -9.09
CA MET A 97 0.41 -9.64 -10.25
C MET A 97 1.06 -10.97 -9.87
N GLU A 98 1.09 -11.91 -10.81
CA GLU A 98 1.79 -13.19 -10.66
C GLU A 98 3.32 -13.02 -10.62
#